data_AF-A0A7V5FP05-F1
#
_entry.id   AF-A0A7V5FP05-F1
#
_cell.length_a   1.000
_cell.length_b   1.000
_cell.length_c   1.000
_cell.angle_alpha   90.00
_cell.angle_beta   90.00
_cell.angle_gamma   90.00
#
_symmetry.space_group_name_H-M   'P 1'
#
loop_
_entity.id
_entity.type
_entity.pdbx_description
1 polymer ?
#
loop_
_entity_poly.entity_id
_entity_poly.type
_entity_poly.pdbx_seq_one_letter_code
_entity_poly.pdbx_strand_id
1 'polypeptide(L)'
;MKKKSIVAVVAALAVSGTAYGSGYRIPEQSVDSVAKAGANVAYTTGADASYYNSANMSWLEDRGYLEGNLEWIHLKSIAYNDNRTSQFNGESEKEDFVLPTFFAVSPDYHNFRVGLSLTYPGGLSKQWPQPYP
;
A
#
# COMPACT_ATOMS: atom_id res chain seq x y z
N MET A 1 -7.52 32.41 28.43
CA MET A 1 -7.23 32.06 27.02
C MET A 1 -6.81 30.60 26.86
N LYS A 2 -5.79 30.10 27.58
CA LYS A 2 -5.30 28.70 27.50
C LYS A 2 -6.38 27.60 27.65
N LYS A 3 -7.32 27.73 28.60
CA LYS A 3 -8.41 26.74 28.81
C LYS A 3 -9.37 26.63 27.61
N LYS A 4 -9.68 27.75 26.95
CA LYS A 4 -10.57 27.76 25.77
C LYS A 4 -9.90 27.10 24.57
N SER A 5 -8.59 27.28 24.41
CA SER A 5 -7.79 26.61 23.39
C SER A 5 -7.71 25.10 23.59
N ILE A 6 -7.55 24.62 24.82
CA ILE A 6 -7.53 23.18 25.13
C ILE A 6 -8.88 22.53 24.81
N VAL A 7 -9.98 23.17 25.20
CA VAL A 7 -11.34 22.67 24.90
C VAL A 7 -11.59 22.61 23.39
N ALA A 8 -11.12 23.61 22.63
CA ALA A 8 -11.24 23.61 21.17
C ALA A 8 -10.45 22.47 20.51
N VAL A 9 -9.22 22.18 20.99
CA VAL A 9 -8.40 21.08 20.47
C VAL A 9 -9.02 19.71 20.78
N VAL A 10 -9.52 19.50 22.00
CA VAL A 10 -10.19 18.26 22.39
C VAL A 10 -11.48 18.06 21.58
N ALA A 11 -12.26 19.12 21.36
CA ALA A 11 -13.45 19.06 20.53
C ALA A 11 -13.12 18.74 19.05
N ALA A 12 -12.04 19.31 18.50
CA ALA A 12 -11.61 19.03 17.14
C ALA A 12 -11.16 17.56 16.96
N LEU A 13 -10.44 17.00 17.92
CA LEU A 13 -10.03 15.58 17.91
C LEU A 13 -11.21 14.62 18.12
N ALA A 14 -12.25 15.04 18.85
CA ALA A 14 -13.46 14.24 19.04
C ALA A 14 -14.37 14.22 17.79
N VAL A 15 -14.23 15.20 16.89
CA VAL A 15 -15.02 15.33 15.65
C VAL A 15 -14.23 14.88 14.41
N SER A 16 -12.92 14.61 14.53
CA SER A 16 -12.14 14.05 13.42
C SER A 16 -12.59 12.61 13.12
N GLY A 17 -13.35 12.44 12.04
CA GLY A 17 -13.68 11.13 11.49
C GLY A 17 -12.50 10.49 10.78
N THR A 18 -12.52 9.16 10.62
CA THR A 18 -11.57 8.45 9.76
C THR A 18 -11.91 8.70 8.30
N ALA A 19 -11.03 9.37 7.57
CA ALA A 19 -11.09 9.38 6.11
C ALA A 19 -10.55 8.02 5.61
N TYR A 20 -11.44 7.16 5.13
CA TYR A 20 -11.06 5.90 4.48
C TYR A 20 -10.46 6.21 3.11
N GLY A 21 -9.17 6.50 3.08
CA GLY A 21 -8.38 6.74 1.86
C GLY A 21 -7.37 5.63 1.66
N SER A 22 -7.72 4.60 0.91
CA SER A 22 -6.78 3.58 0.45
C SER A 22 -7.14 3.03 -0.94
N GLY A 23 -7.98 3.75 -1.70
CA GLY A 23 -8.70 3.22 -2.86
C GLY A 23 -7.84 2.46 -3.86
N TYR A 24 -6.76 3.08 -4.35
CA TYR A 24 -5.85 2.49 -5.34
C TYR A 24 -4.47 2.17 -4.78
N ARG A 25 -4.32 2.14 -3.45
CA ARG A 25 -3.05 1.85 -2.79
C ARG A 25 -2.79 0.35 -2.79
N ILE A 26 -1.54 -0.03 -3.03
CA ILE A 26 -1.06 -1.41 -2.94
C ILE A 26 0.00 -1.44 -1.82
N PRO A 27 -0.37 -1.76 -0.57
CA PRO A 27 0.58 -1.79 0.53
C PRO A 27 1.60 -2.94 0.43
N GLU A 28 1.26 -4.06 -0.21
CA GLU A 28 2.01 -5.31 -0.18
C GLU A 28 3.10 -5.46 -1.27
N GLN A 29 4.06 -4.55 -1.31
CA GLN A 29 5.16 -4.52 -2.30
C GLN A 29 6.21 -5.65 -2.19
N SER A 30 6.18 -6.47 -1.13
CA SER A 30 7.12 -7.58 -0.90
C SER A 30 6.38 -8.80 -0.35
N VAL A 31 6.96 -9.99 -0.49
CA VAL A 31 6.37 -11.24 0.03
C VAL A 31 6.21 -11.17 1.56
N ASP A 32 7.18 -10.57 2.26
CA ASP A 32 7.11 -10.37 3.71
C ASP A 32 5.93 -9.45 4.08
N SER A 33 5.68 -8.40 3.31
CA SER A 33 4.53 -7.53 3.52
C SER A 33 3.20 -8.20 3.20
N VAL A 34 3.13 -9.06 2.19
CA VAL A 34 1.93 -9.89 1.94
C VAL A 34 1.65 -10.77 3.16
N ALA A 35 2.69 -11.46 3.67
CA ALA A 35 2.58 -12.35 4.82
C ALA A 35 2.15 -11.62 6.11
N LYS A 36 2.47 -10.33 6.22
CA LYS A 36 2.13 -9.45 7.35
C LYS A 36 0.93 -8.54 7.10
N ALA A 37 0.20 -8.71 6.00
CA ALA A 37 -0.93 -7.86 5.61
C ALA A 37 -0.60 -6.35 5.66
N GLY A 38 0.55 -5.97 5.09
CA GLY A 38 0.99 -4.58 5.00
C GLY A 38 1.73 -4.05 6.24
N ALA A 39 1.95 -4.85 7.29
CA ALA A 39 2.55 -4.41 8.55
C ALA A 39 4.10 -4.36 8.52
N ASN A 40 4.70 -3.81 7.46
CA ASN A 40 6.15 -3.83 7.25
C ASN A 40 6.90 -2.56 7.67
N VAL A 41 6.20 -1.46 7.97
CA VAL A 41 6.85 -0.16 8.29
C VAL A 41 7.70 -0.23 9.57
N ALA A 42 7.20 -0.92 10.61
CA ALA A 42 7.83 -0.96 11.91
C ALA A 42 9.03 -1.92 11.97
N TYR A 43 8.97 -3.02 11.21
CA TYR A 43 10.01 -4.06 11.25
C TYR A 43 10.11 -4.81 9.92
N THR A 44 11.26 -4.68 9.29
CA THR A 44 11.60 -5.29 8.01
C THR A 44 13.01 -5.87 8.11
N THR A 45 13.18 -7.14 7.76
CA THR A 45 14.47 -7.85 7.88
C THR A 45 15.08 -8.25 6.54
N GLY A 46 14.49 -7.76 5.44
CA GLY A 46 14.88 -8.07 4.07
C GLY A 46 15.39 -6.85 3.30
N ALA A 47 15.61 -7.05 1.99
CA ALA A 47 16.00 -5.97 1.09
C ALA A 47 14.88 -4.92 0.95
N ASP A 48 13.63 -5.35 1.14
CA ASP A 48 12.42 -4.51 1.15
C ASP A 48 12.42 -3.43 2.24
N ALA A 49 13.32 -3.49 3.22
CA ALA A 49 13.61 -2.38 4.13
C ALA A 49 13.97 -1.09 3.38
N SER A 50 14.60 -1.19 2.20
CA SER A 50 14.91 -0.04 1.34
C SER A 50 13.69 0.80 0.97
N TYR A 51 12.51 0.19 0.88
CA TYR A 51 11.25 0.83 0.53
C TYR A 51 10.37 1.16 1.75
N TYR A 52 10.11 0.19 2.64
CA TYR A 52 9.16 0.40 3.73
C TYR A 52 9.67 1.34 4.81
N ASN A 53 10.95 1.20 5.18
CA ASN A 53 11.61 2.02 6.17
C ASN A 53 13.13 1.85 6.08
N SER A 54 13.80 2.78 5.40
CA SER A 54 15.24 2.70 5.17
C SER A 54 16.07 2.70 6.46
N ALA A 55 15.51 3.14 7.60
CA ALA A 55 16.18 3.02 8.89
C ALA A 55 16.38 1.56 9.32
N ASN A 56 15.48 0.64 8.95
CA ASN A 56 15.63 -0.78 9.26
C ASN A 56 16.87 -1.40 8.58
N MET A 57 17.41 -0.77 7.52
CA MET A 57 18.65 -1.23 6.89
C MET A 57 19.84 -1.22 7.85
N SER A 58 19.85 -0.36 8.89
CA SER A 58 20.92 -0.34 9.89
C SER A 58 20.95 -1.57 10.80
N TRP A 59 19.87 -2.34 10.84
CA TRP A 59 19.76 -3.57 11.64
C TRP A 59 19.96 -4.85 10.84
N LEU A 60 20.20 -4.73 9.53
CA LEU A 60 20.53 -5.87 8.69
C LEU A 60 21.95 -6.38 9.00
N GLU A 61 22.17 -7.67 8.76
CA GLU A 61 23.50 -8.28 8.84
C GLU A 61 24.44 -7.59 7.84
N ASP A 62 25.75 -7.59 8.10
CA ASP A 62 26.74 -6.98 7.22
C ASP A 62 26.99 -7.83 5.96
N ARG A 63 26.04 -7.75 5.02
CA ARG A 63 26.09 -8.35 3.70
C ARG A 63 25.20 -7.58 2.73
N GLY A 64 25.38 -7.86 1.45
CA GLY A 64 24.47 -7.39 0.41
C GLY A 64 23.17 -8.18 0.41
N TYR A 65 22.06 -7.50 0.17
CA TYR A 65 20.74 -8.09 0.02
C TYR A 65 20.20 -7.79 -1.37
N LEU A 66 19.58 -8.80 -1.96
CA LEU A 66 18.92 -8.74 -3.26
C LEU A 66 17.63 -9.54 -3.18
N GLU A 67 16.52 -8.93 -3.57
CA GLU A 67 15.20 -9.53 -3.56
C GLU A 67 14.47 -9.18 -4.87
N GLY A 68 13.86 -10.19 -5.49
CA GLY A 68 13.01 -10.01 -6.65
C GLY A 68 11.74 -10.83 -6.45
N ASN A 69 10.59 -10.20 -6.67
CA ASN A 69 9.28 -10.81 -6.45
C ASN A 69 8.40 -10.66 -7.68
N LEU A 70 7.40 -11.53 -7.76
CA LEU A 70 6.30 -11.40 -8.70
C LEU A 70 4.99 -11.47 -7.93
N GLU A 71 4.26 -10.36 -7.90
CA GLU A 71 2.98 -10.25 -7.21
C GLU A 71 1.83 -10.45 -8.21
N TRP A 72 0.82 -11.22 -7.81
CA TRP A 72 -0.42 -11.38 -8.57
C TRP A 72 -1.59 -10.83 -7.77
N ILE A 73 -2.29 -9.85 -8.34
CA ILE A 73 -3.44 -9.19 -7.73
C ILE A 73 -4.67 -9.52 -8.55
N HIS A 74 -5.66 -10.16 -7.91
CA HIS A 74 -6.96 -10.46 -8.50
C HIS A 74 -8.06 -9.59 -7.89
N LEU A 75 -8.66 -8.72 -8.70
CA LEU A 75 -9.80 -7.91 -8.29
C LEU A 75 -11.11 -8.55 -8.75
N LYS A 76 -11.94 -8.92 -7.78
CA LYS A 76 -13.30 -9.42 -8.02
C LYS A 76 -14.16 -8.38 -8.75
N SER A 77 -15.16 -8.85 -9.49
CA SER A 77 -16.21 -8.00 -10.06
C SER A 77 -16.94 -7.23 -8.96
N ILE A 78 -17.33 -5.99 -9.25
CA ILE A 78 -18.13 -5.13 -8.38
C ILE A 78 -19.52 -5.01 -9.01
N ALA A 79 -20.55 -5.39 -8.27
CA ALA A 79 -21.94 -5.19 -8.69
C ALA A 79 -22.46 -3.84 -8.18
N TYR A 80 -23.00 -3.04 -9.09
CA TYR A 80 -23.71 -1.81 -8.80
C TYR A 80 -25.21 -2.02 -8.98
N ASN A 81 -25.98 -1.77 -7.90
CA ASN A 81 -27.43 -1.80 -7.91
C ASN A 81 -27.96 -0.36 -7.74
N ASP A 82 -28.67 0.13 -8.74
CA ASP A 82 -29.21 1.48 -8.75
C ASP A 82 -30.57 1.53 -8.03
N ASN A 83 -30.77 2.57 -7.22
CA ASN A 83 -31.99 2.71 -6.43
C ASN A 83 -33.16 3.36 -7.21
N ARG A 84 -32.91 3.91 -8.40
CA ARG A 84 -33.91 4.56 -9.26
C ARG A 84 -34.59 3.53 -10.16
N THR A 85 -33.81 2.65 -10.78
CA THR A 85 -34.30 1.60 -11.69
C THR A 85 -33.26 0.49 -11.88
N SER A 86 -33.71 -0.75 -12.02
CA SER A 86 -32.83 -1.89 -12.34
C SER A 86 -32.16 -1.77 -13.72
N GLN A 87 -32.71 -0.92 -14.60
CA GLN A 87 -32.10 -0.55 -15.88
C GLN A 87 -30.85 0.30 -15.75
N PHE A 88 -30.32 0.59 -14.56
CA PHE A 88 -29.00 1.20 -14.40
C PHE A 88 -28.05 0.32 -13.58
N ASN A 89 -28.45 -0.92 -13.31
CA ASN A 89 -27.56 -1.90 -12.71
C ASN A 89 -26.45 -2.25 -13.70
N GLY A 90 -25.29 -2.60 -13.16
CA GLY A 90 -24.12 -3.01 -13.93
C GLY A 90 -23.12 -3.78 -13.08
N GLU A 91 -22.28 -4.56 -13.73
CA GLU A 91 -21.20 -5.30 -13.10
C GLU A 91 -19.88 -4.89 -13.75
N SER A 92 -18.85 -4.68 -12.94
CA SER A 92 -17.50 -4.46 -13.45
C SER A 92 -16.89 -5.77 -13.93
N GLU A 93 -15.90 -5.69 -14.81
CA GLU A 93 -15.06 -6.84 -15.12
C GLU A 93 -14.22 -7.29 -13.91
N LYS A 94 -13.76 -8.54 -13.97
CA LYS A 94 -12.67 -9.05 -13.13
C LYS A 94 -11.36 -8.57 -13.73
N GLU A 95 -10.40 -8.25 -12.87
CA GLU A 95 -9.11 -7.71 -13.31
C GLU A 95 -7.99 -8.51 -12.66
N ASP A 96 -6.95 -8.80 -13.43
CA ASP A 96 -5.77 -9.50 -12.99
C ASP A 96 -4.53 -8.67 -13.33
N PHE A 97 -3.71 -8.38 -12.32
CA PHE A 97 -2.46 -7.64 -12.47
C PHE A 97 -1.29 -8.49 -12.02
N VAL A 98 -0.18 -8.38 -12.76
CA VAL A 98 1.08 -9.03 -12.41
C VAL A 98 2.14 -7.95 -12.31
N LEU A 99 2.77 -7.83 -11.14
CA LEU A 99 3.67 -6.74 -10.79
C LEU A 99 5.04 -7.30 -10.36
N PRO A 100 6.13 -6.99 -11.08
CA PRO A 100 7.47 -7.42 -10.69
C PRO A 100 8.13 -6.41 -9.74
N THR A 101 8.28 -6.72 -8.46
CA THR A 101 9.00 -5.83 -7.53
C THR A 101 10.46 -6.26 -7.35
N PHE A 102 11.33 -5.29 -7.06
CA PHE A 102 12.76 -5.54 -6.88
C PHE A 102 13.31 -4.66 -5.76
N PHE A 103 14.17 -5.23 -4.93
CA PHE A 103 14.84 -4.54 -3.84
C PHE A 103 16.31 -4.94 -3.75
N ALA A 104 17.17 -3.97 -3.46
CA ALA A 104 18.58 -4.22 -3.19
C ALA A 104 19.05 -3.34 -2.04
N VAL A 105 19.92 -3.87 -1.19
CA VAL A 105 20.59 -3.13 -0.12
C VAL A 105 22.07 -3.50 -0.12
N SER A 106 22.95 -2.50 -0.03
CA SER A 106 24.38 -2.72 0.05
C SER A 106 24.82 -3.35 1.38
N PRO A 107 26.01 -3.96 1.44
CA PRO A 107 26.72 -4.17 2.71
C PRO A 107 26.92 -2.86 3.47
N ASP A 108 27.35 -2.96 4.73
CA ASP A 108 27.73 -1.78 5.50
C ASP A 108 29.05 -1.19 4.99
N TYR A 109 29.05 0.12 4.75
CA TYR A 109 30.24 0.89 4.39
C TYR A 109 30.49 1.96 5.46
N HIS A 110 31.07 1.57 6.59
CA HIS A 110 31.37 2.48 7.70
C HIS A 110 30.11 3.13 8.30
N ASN A 111 29.11 2.32 8.67
CA ASN A 111 27.79 2.72 9.16
C ASN A 111 26.92 3.42 8.10
N PHE A 112 27.20 3.16 6.82
CA PHE A 112 26.43 3.70 5.71
C PHE A 112 25.99 2.57 4.77
N ARG A 113 24.72 2.61 4.36
CA ARG A 113 24.13 1.64 3.42
C ARG A 113 23.31 2.37 2.37
N VAL A 114 23.30 1.82 1.17
CA VAL A 114 22.49 2.30 0.04
C VAL A 114 21.42 1.26 -0.27
N GLY A 115 20.18 1.70 -0.39
CA GLY A 115 19.06 0.89 -0.83
C GLY A 115 18.54 1.32 -2.20
N LEU A 116 18.03 0.38 -2.98
CA LEU A 116 17.30 0.62 -4.22
C LEU A 116 16.02 -0.22 -4.22
N SER A 117 14.92 0.37 -4.68
CA SER A 117 13.62 -0.30 -4.76
C SER A 117 12.90 0.05 -6.06
N LEU A 118 12.31 -0.96 -6.71
CA LEU A 118 11.33 -0.83 -7.78
C LEU A 118 10.01 -1.37 -7.26
N THR A 119 9.01 -0.50 -7.12
CA THR A 119 7.71 -0.80 -6.52
C THR A 119 6.58 -0.16 -7.31
N TYR A 120 5.37 -0.67 -7.09
CA TYR A 120 4.10 -0.20 -7.63
C TYR A 120 3.14 0.14 -6.47
N PRO A 121 3.40 1.23 -5.72
CA PRO A 121 2.68 1.55 -4.48
C PRO A 121 1.19 1.86 -4.67
N GLY A 122 0.76 2.01 -5.91
CA GLY A 122 -0.63 2.16 -6.28
C GLY A 122 -0.82 2.04 -7.78
N GLY A 123 -2.09 1.88 -8.17
CA GLY A 123 -2.49 1.70 -9.56
C GLY A 123 -3.32 0.44 -9.72
N LEU A 124 -4.63 0.63 -9.70
CA LEU A 124 -5.62 -0.41 -10.04
C LEU A 124 -6.67 0.23 -10.94
N SER A 125 -7.25 -0.57 -11.84
CA SER A 125 -8.35 -0.14 -12.71
C SER A 125 -9.56 -1.05 -12.51
N LYS A 126 -10.73 -0.51 -12.84
CA LYS A 126 -11.96 -1.29 -13.00
C LYS A 126 -12.62 -0.91 -14.31
N GLN A 127 -12.76 -1.89 -15.19
CA GLN A 127 -13.52 -1.72 -16.41
C GLN A 127 -15.00 -1.99 -16.13
N TRP A 128 -15.84 -1.09 -16.62
CA TRP A 128 -17.29 -1.23 -16.59
C TRP A 128 -17.78 -1.29 -18.03
N PRO A 129 -18.24 -2.46 -18.51
CA PRO A 129 -18.87 -2.54 -19.82
C PRO A 129 -20.11 -1.64 -19.79
N GLN A 130 -20.23 -0.74 -20.77
CA GLN A 130 -21.34 0.19 -20.84
C GLN A 130 -22.62 -0.61 -21.13
N PRO A 131 -23.57 -0.74 -20.18
CA PRO A 131 -24.76 -1.55 -20.43
C PRO A 131 -25.81 -0.79 -21.25
N TYR A 132 -25.62 0.53 -21.45
CA TYR A 132 -26.56 1.44 -22.12
C TYR A 132 -25.79 2.44 -23.00
N PRO A 133 -26.30 2.84 -24.18
CA PRO A 133 -25.66 3.82 -25.07
C PRO A 133 -25.55 5.22 -24.46
#